data_AF-A0A3D1VDD3-F1
#
_entry.id   AF-A0A3D1VDD3-F1
#
_cell.length_a   1.000
_cell.length_b   1.000
_cell.length_c   1.000
_cell.angle_alpha   90.00
_cell.angle_beta   90.00
_cell.angle_gamma   90.00
#
_symmetry.space_group_name_H-M   'P 1'
#
loop_
_entity.id
_entity.type
_entity.pdbx_description
1 polymer ?
#
loop_
_entity_poly.entity_id
_entity_poly.type
_entity_poly.pdbx_seq_one_letter_code
_entity_poly.pdbx_strand_id
1 'polypeptide(L)' 'MNLHNAEFIRSVTSVADCPKDGLVQIAFAGKSNVGKSSVINKLLLRKNFARVGQAPGKTTHINFFCIDKKLYLVDLPGYG' A
#
# COMPACT_ATOMS: atom_id res chain seq x y z
N MET A 1 -16.07 9.17 4.27
CA MET A 1 -14.78 8.85 3.61
C MET A 1 -15.10 8.21 2.28
N ASN A 2 -14.65 8.78 1.16
CA ASN A 2 -14.90 8.19 -0.16
C ASN A 2 -13.75 7.25 -0.57
N LEU A 3 -13.99 5.94 -0.49
CA LEU A 3 -13.00 4.91 -0.84
C LEU A 3 -12.66 4.88 -2.34
N HIS A 4 -13.50 5.47 -3.19
CA HIS A 4 -13.22 5.60 -4.62
C HIS A 4 -12.24 6.73 -4.93
N ASN A 5 -12.01 7.66 -3.99
CA ASN A 5 -10.99 8.69 -4.12
C ASN A 5 -9.64 8.18 -3.61
N ALA A 6 -9.06 7.23 -4.35
CA ALA A 6 -7.79 6.60 -4.00
C ALA A 6 -6.70 6.98 -5.00
N GLU A 7 -5.56 7.44 -4.51
CA GLU A 7 -4.40 7.86 -5.30
C GLU A 7 -3.15 7.12 -4.84
N PHE A 8 -2.38 6.59 -5.79
CA PHE A 8 -1.04 6.10 -5.49
C PHE A 8 -0.12 7.31 -5.37
N ILE A 9 0.47 7.51 -4.19
CA ILE A 9 1.31 8.68 -3.93
C ILE A 9 2.76 8.39 -4.25
N ARG A 10 3.34 7.35 -3.62
CA ARG A 10 4.74 6.98 -3.85
C ARG A 10 5.06 5.56 -3.35
N SER A 11 6.16 5.05 -3.87
CA SER A 11 6.83 3.84 -3.41
C SER A 11 8.20 4.23 -2.87
N VAL A 12 8.52 3.84 -1.64
CA VAL A 12 9.78 4.25 -0.96
C VAL A 12 10.57 3.05 -0.48
N THR A 13 11.89 3.14 -0.54
CA THR A 13 12.82 2.13 -0.01
C THR A 13 13.34 2.49 1.38
N SER A 14 13.20 3.75 1.80
CA SER A 14 13.67 4.27 3.08
C SER A 14 12.53 4.92 3.86
N VAL A 15 12.55 4.75 5.18
CA VAL A 15 11.59 5.40 6.10
C VAL A 15 11.73 6.92 6.07
N ALA A 16 12.91 7.45 5.76
CA ALA A 16 13.14 8.89 5.64
C ALA A 16 12.28 9.55 4.55
N ASP A 17 11.91 8.76 3.53
CA ASP A 17 11.12 9.17 2.37
C ASP A 17 9.61 9.02 2.58
N CYS A 18 9.17 8.49 3.72
CA CYS A 18 7.74 8.37 4.04
C CYS A 18 7.08 9.76 4.09
N PRO A 19 5.79 9.87 3.69
CA PRO A 19 5.01 11.09 3.91
C PRO A 19 5.03 11.52 5.39
N LYS A 20 5.22 12.82 5.63
CA LYS A 20 5.31 13.43 6.97
C LYS A 20 4.20 14.46 7.22
N ASP A 21 3.10 14.35 6.49
CA ASP A 21 1.96 15.28 6.55
C ASP A 21 1.03 15.04 7.75
N GLY A 22 1.27 14.00 8.55
CA GLY A 22 0.49 13.69 9.75
C GLY A 22 -0.83 12.97 9.50
N LEU A 23 -1.12 12.55 8.26
CA LEU A 23 -2.31 11.75 7.98
C LEU A 23 -2.21 10.36 8.63
N VAL A 24 -3.37 9.81 9.01
CA VAL A 24 -3.48 8.46 9.59
C VAL A 24 -2.94 7.43 8.60
N GLN A 25 -2.15 6.45 9.07
CA GLN A 25 -1.57 5.40 8.23
C GLN A 25 -2.01 4.02 8.71
N ILE A 26 -2.58 3.23 7.80
CA ILE A 26 -2.99 1.84 8.04
C ILE A 26 -2.05 0.94 7.25
N ALA A 27 -1.17 0.22 7.94
CA ALA A 27 -0.16 -0.62 7.33
C ALA A 27 -0.59 -2.09 7.21
N PHE A 28 -0.30 -2.70 6.06
CA PHE A 28 -0.53 -4.11 5.77
C PHE A 28 0.82 -4.84 5.75
N ALA A 29 1.04 -5.72 6.73
CA ALA A 29 2.23 -6.57 6.83
C ALA A 29 1.85 -8.05 6.69
N GLY A 30 2.77 -8.87 6.17
CA GLY A 30 2.55 -10.31 6.02
C GLY A 30 3.46 -10.92 4.96
N LYS A 31 3.52 -12.26 4.93
CA LYS A 31 4.39 -13.02 4.04
C LYS A 31 4.25 -12.60 2.56
N SER A 32 5.33 -12.75 1.78
CA SER A 32 5.25 -12.67 0.32
C SER A 32 4.10 -13.53 -0.21
N ASN A 33 3.31 -13.02 -1.15
CA ASN A 33 2.17 -13.71 -1.78
C ASN A 33 1.02 -14.14 -0.85
N VAL A 34 0.94 -13.65 0.40
CA VAL A 34 -0.20 -13.93 1.31
C VAL A 34 -1.50 -13.22 0.90
N GLY A 35 -1.46 -12.28 -0.05
CA GLY A 35 -2.64 -11.58 -0.56
C GLY A 35 -2.89 -10.17 -0.02
N LYS A 36 -1.88 -9.49 0.54
CA LYS A 36 -1.98 -8.08 1.01
C LYS A 36 -2.59 -7.14 -0.03
N SER A 37 -2.03 -7.15 -1.23
CA SER A 37 -2.49 -6.31 -2.34
C SER A 37 -3.90 -6.67 -2.79
N SER A 38 -4.32 -7.94 -2.63
CA SER A 38 -5.71 -8.37 -2.89
C SER A 38 -6.69 -7.80 -1.86
N VAL A 39 -6.30 -7.70 -0.59
CA VAL A 39 -7.10 -7.05 0.45
C VAL A 39 -7.26 -5.55 0.15
N ILE A 40 -6.16 -4.87 -0.19
CA ILE A 40 -6.19 -3.44 -0.55
C ILE A 40 -7.11 -3.20 -1.76
N ASN A 41 -6.98 -4.01 -2.81
CA ASN A 41 -7.84 -3.93 -3.99
C ASN A 41 -9.33 -4.12 -3.67
N LYS A 42 -9.66 -5.08 -2.77
CA LYS A 42 -11.03 -5.31 -2.31
C LYS A 42 -11.57 -4.13 -1.48
N LEU A 43 -10.76 -3.57 -0.57
CA LEU A 43 -11.15 -2.42 0.24
C LEU A 43 -11.45 -1.18 -0.61
N LEU A 44 -10.68 -0.99 -1.68
CA LEU A 44 -10.83 0.15 -2.58
C LEU A 44 -11.86 -0.08 -3.69
N LEU A 45 -12.46 -1.27 -3.76
CA LEU A 45 -13.34 -1.70 -4.85
C LEU A 45 -12.70 -1.48 -6.24
N ARG A 46 -11.38 -1.64 -6.34
CA ARG A 46 -10.58 -1.45 -7.56
C ARG A 46 -9.83 -2.72 -7.91
N LYS A 47 -9.83 -3.09 -9.20
CA LYS A 47 -9.00 -4.17 -9.70
C LYS A 47 -7.61 -3.65 -10.03
N ASN A 48 -6.57 -4.40 -9.64
CA ASN A 48 -5.16 -4.14 -10.00
C ASN A 48 -4.59 -2.77 -9.58
N PHE A 49 -5.16 -2.11 -8.56
CA PHE A 49 -4.66 -0.82 -8.07
C PHE A 49 -3.38 -0.99 -7.24
N ALA A 50 -3.43 -1.86 -6.23
CA ALA A 50 -2.24 -2.39 -5.60
C ALA A 50 -1.71 -3.55 -6.46
N ARG A 51 -0.47 -3.43 -6.95
CA ARG A 51 0.16 -4.44 -7.80
C ARG A 51 0.36 -5.73 -7.00
N VAL A 52 -0.31 -6.80 -7.41
CA VAL A 52 -0.04 -8.16 -6.92
C VAL A 52 1.27 -8.61 -7.55
N GLY A 53 2.39 -8.47 -6.83
CA GLY A 53 3.69 -8.95 -7.29
C GLY A 53 3.67 -10.47 -7.46
N GLN A 54 3.93 -10.97 -8.67
CA GLN A 54 3.99 -12.41 -8.94
C GLN A 54 5.37 -13.03 -8.63
N ALA A 55 6.42 -12.21 -8.48
CA ALA A 55 7.78 -12.69 -8.24
C ALA A 55 8.17 -12.56 -6.75
N PRO A 56 8.46 -13.67 -6.05
CA PRO A 56 8.99 -13.64 -4.68
C PRO A 56 10.35 -12.92 -4.62
N GLY A 57 10.60 -12.17 -3.55
CA GLY A 57 11.96 -11.78 -3.14
C GLY A 57 12.57 -10.49 -3.72
N LYS A 58 11.80 -9.62 -4.40
CA LYS A 58 12.34 -8.33 -4.92
C LYS A 58 11.56 -7.06 -4.58
N THR A 59 10.45 -7.15 -3.84
CA THR A 59 9.71 -5.95 -3.43
C THR A 59 10.29 -5.43 -2.11
N THR A 60 11.24 -4.49 -2.18
CA THR A 60 11.81 -3.77 -1.02
C THR A 60 11.07 -2.46 -0.72
N HIS A 61 10.04 -2.14 -1.48
CA HIS A 61 9.39 -0.85 -1.41
C HIS A 61 8.12 -0.88 -0.55
N ILE A 62 7.93 0.19 0.23
CA ILE A 62 6.71 0.53 0.95
C ILE A 62 5.84 1.39 0.02
N ASN A 63 4.61 0.95 -0.26
CA ASN A 63 3.70 1.69 -1.15
C ASN A 63 2.67 2.47 -0.33
N PHE A 64 2.47 3.74 -0.69
CA PHE A 64 1.50 4.63 -0.06
C PHE A 64 0.33 4.92 -1.01
N PHE A 65 -0.88 4.62 -0.55
CA PHE A 65 -2.13 4.93 -1.23
C PHE A 65 -2.94 5.92 -0.40
N CYS A 66 -3.09 7.16 -0.86
CA CYS A 66 -3.87 8.18 -0.18
C CYS A 66 -5.36 8.01 -0.49
N ILE A 67 -6.19 7.97 0.55
CA ILE A 67 -7.63 7.82 0.43
C ILE A 67 -8.29 9.11 0.91
N ASP A 68 -9.01 9.76 0.00
CA ASP A 68 -9.82 10.94 0.27
C ASP A 68 -9.05 12.09 0.96
N LYS A 69 -7.72 12.15 0.76
CA LYS A 69 -6.79 13.08 1.45
C LYS A 69 -6.89 13.03 2.99
N LYS A 70 -7.34 11.91 3.54
CA LYS A 70 -7.59 11.73 4.98
C LYS A 70 -6.71 10.68 5.63
N LEU A 71 -6.33 9.65 4.87
CA LEU A 71 -5.48 8.58 5.38
C LEU A 71 -4.64 7.95 4.27
N TYR A 72 -3.67 7.15 4.69
CA TYR A 72 -2.89 6.26 3.86
C TYR A 72 -3.21 4.80 4.14
N LEU A 73 -3.44 4.02 3.08
CA LEU A 73 -3.21 2.59 3.12
C LEU A 73 -1.75 2.35 2.72
N VAL A 74 -1.02 1.59 3.53
CA VAL A 74 0.42 1.36 3.36
C VAL A 74 0.67 -0.13 3.12
N ASP A 75 1.13 -0.50 1.93
CA ASP A 75 1.52 -1.89 1.63
C ASP A 75 3.01 -2.06 1.95
N LEU A 76 3.29 -2.81 3.02
CA LEU A 76 4.66 -3.11 3.43
C LEU A 76 5.21 -4.26 2.59
N PRO A 77 6.53 -4.30 2.35
CA PRO A 77 7.16 -5.41 1.65
C PRO A 77 6.86 -6.74 2.35
N GLY A 78 6.61 -7.78 1.55
CA GLY A 78 6.44 -9.13 2.07
C GLY A 78 7.74 -9.64 2.66
N TYR A 79 7.68 -10.25 3.83
CA TYR A 79 8.81 -10.99 4.40
C TYR A 79 8.71 -12.48 4.04
N GLY A 80 9.85 -13.17 4.03
CA GLY A 80 9.92 -14.60 3.71
C GLY A 80 9.91 -14.90 2.23
#